data_AF-A0A6I1UJS4-F1
#
_entry.id   AF-A0A6I1UJS4-F1
#
_cell.length_a   1.000
_cell.length_b   1.000
_cell.length_c   1.000
_cell.angle_alpha   90.00
_cell.angle_beta   90.00
_cell.angle_gamma   90.00
#
_symmetry.space_group_name_H-M   'P 1'
#
loop_
_entity.id
_entity.type
_entity.pdbx_description
1 polymer ?
#
loop_
_entity_poly.entity_id
_entity_poly.type
_entity_poly.pdbx_seq_one_letter_code
_entity_poly.pdbx_strand_id
1 'polypeptide(L)'
;KLTALEGTPNATKEEKDAAKQAAQDAATKANQAIDAATDNAGVATAQTDGIAAIEAVTPTVAVKAAAKAEVAKKLAEKLTALEGTPNATKEEKDAAKQAAQDAATKANQAIDAATDNAGVATAQTDGIAAIEAVTPTVAVKANVRKESKELPNTGTADSTVAMVAAAASAVLGLGLVGRRRKEDEEV
;
A
#
# COMPACT_ATOMS: atom_id res chain seq x y z
N LYS A 1 39.73 10.03 12.92
CA LYS A 1 38.94 9.78 11.69
C LYS A 1 38.00 8.57 11.79
N LEU A 2 38.48 7.35 12.09
CA LEU A 2 37.62 6.15 12.09
C LEU A 2 36.39 6.25 13.01
N THR A 3 36.53 6.83 14.21
CA THR A 3 35.41 7.09 15.13
C THR A 3 34.35 8.01 14.51
N ALA A 4 34.76 9.02 13.74
CA ALA A 4 33.83 9.92 13.05
C ALA A 4 33.06 9.19 11.94
N LEU A 5 33.72 8.28 11.21
CA LEU A 5 33.07 7.44 10.20
C LEU A 5 32.04 6.50 10.83
N GLU A 6 32.36 5.90 11.98
CA GLU A 6 31.44 5.03 12.72
C GLU A 6 30.17 5.77 13.18
N GLY A 7 30.32 7.04 13.58
CA GLY A 7 29.21 7.88 14.03
C GLY A 7 28.35 8.46 12.90
N THR A 8 28.56 8.09 11.64
CA THR A 8 27.82 8.69 10.51
C THR A 8 26.33 8.31 10.59
N PRO A 9 25.42 9.28 10.77
CA PRO A 9 24.00 8.99 10.91
C PRO A 9 23.42 8.45 9.61
N ASN A 10 22.41 7.58 9.73
CA ASN A 10 21.71 6.93 8.62
C ASN A 10 22.55 6.04 7.71
N ALA A 11 23.87 5.98 7.88
CA ALA A 11 24.75 5.06 7.16
C ALA A 11 24.53 3.63 7.65
N THR A 12 24.48 2.69 6.70
CA THR A 12 24.52 1.26 7.03
C THR A 12 25.93 0.83 7.43
N LYS A 13 26.03 -0.35 8.05
CA LYS A 13 27.32 -0.96 8.39
C LYS A 13 28.26 -1.02 7.19
N GLU A 14 27.75 -1.45 6.04
CA GLU A 14 28.54 -1.60 4.81
C GLU A 14 29.05 -0.25 4.29
N GLU A 15 28.22 0.79 4.31
CA GLU A 15 28.62 2.15 3.90
C GLU A 15 29.71 2.71 4.82
N LYS A 16 29.61 2.47 6.13
CA LYS A 16 30.64 2.87 7.11
C LYS A 16 31.93 2.10 6.91
N ASP A 17 31.86 0.78 6.71
CA ASP A 17 33.04 -0.07 6.57
C ASP A 17 33.79 0.23 5.26
N ALA A 18 33.07 0.49 4.17
CA ALA A 18 33.68 0.97 2.92
C ALA A 18 34.47 2.28 3.14
N ALA A 19 33.92 3.23 3.91
CA ALA A 19 34.63 4.46 4.23
C ALA A 19 35.84 4.23 5.15
N LYS A 20 35.73 3.33 6.14
CA LYS A 20 36.87 2.98 6.99
C LYS A 20 38.00 2.36 6.18
N GLN A 21 37.66 1.47 5.25
CA GLN A 21 38.65 0.87 4.36
C GLN A 21 39.33 1.94 3.50
N ALA A 22 38.55 2.85 2.89
CA ALA A 22 39.12 3.95 2.12
C ALA A 22 40.05 4.85 2.95
N ALA A 23 39.76 5.09 4.24
CA ALA A 23 40.63 5.85 5.13
C ALA A 23 41.93 5.09 5.46
N GLN A 24 41.88 3.76 5.62
CA GLN A 24 43.06 2.93 5.83
C GLN A 24 43.94 2.87 4.57
N ASP A 25 43.32 2.78 3.40
CA ASP A 25 44.02 2.80 2.11
C ASP A 25 44.71 4.15 1.89
N ALA A 26 44.05 5.27 2.24
CA ALA A 26 44.63 6.60 2.19
C ALA A 26 45.84 6.73 3.13
N ALA A 27 45.73 6.20 4.36
CA ALA A 27 46.86 6.19 5.30
C ALA A 27 48.04 5.35 4.79
N THR A 28 47.76 4.19 4.18
CA THR A 28 48.80 3.34 3.57
C THR A 28 49.53 4.08 2.45
N LYS A 29 48.79 4.77 1.57
CA LYS A 29 49.37 5.59 0.49
C LYS A 29 50.20 6.76 1.03
N ALA A 30 49.74 7.42 2.10
CA ALA A 30 50.48 8.49 2.75
C ALA A 30 51.83 8.01 3.29
N ASN A 31 51.84 6.86 3.99
CA ASN A 31 53.08 6.26 4.50
C ASN A 31 54.05 5.90 3.37
N GLN A 32 53.56 5.30 2.28
CA GLN A 32 54.39 5.00 1.11
C GLN A 32 54.99 6.26 0.48
N ALA A 33 54.24 7.37 0.41
CA ALA A 33 54.74 8.63 -0.10
C ALA A 33 55.80 9.26 0.83
N ILE A 34 55.64 9.11 2.14
CA ILE A 34 56.64 9.53 3.14
C ILE A 34 57.92 8.72 3.00
N ASP A 35 57.82 7.38 2.90
CA ASP A 35 58.97 6.49 2.74
C ASP A 35 59.74 6.73 1.44
N ALA A 36 59.04 7.16 0.38
CA ALA A 36 59.62 7.47 -0.92
C ALA A 36 60.25 8.87 -1.01
N ALA A 37 59.99 9.76 -0.05
CA ALA A 37 60.50 11.13 -0.08
C ALA A 37 62.02 11.15 0.16
N THR A 38 62.76 11.90 -0.66
CA THR A 38 64.23 11.95 -0.61
C THR A 38 64.78 13.09 0.24
N ASP A 39 63.92 13.99 0.71
CA ASP A 39 64.29 15.12 1.54
C ASP A 39 63.15 15.53 2.49
N ASN A 40 63.45 16.48 3.38
CA ASN A 40 62.50 16.95 4.38
C ASN A 40 61.28 17.67 3.79
N ALA A 41 61.43 18.32 2.63
CA ALA A 41 60.34 19.04 1.99
C ALA A 41 59.32 18.04 1.41
N GLY A 42 59.79 16.98 0.75
CA GLY A 42 58.97 15.89 0.25
C GLY A 42 58.23 15.16 1.38
N VAL A 43 58.89 14.91 2.51
CA VAL A 43 58.24 14.34 3.70
C VAL A 43 57.11 15.24 4.20
N ALA A 44 57.35 16.55 4.31
CA ALA A 44 56.34 17.51 4.77
C ALA A 44 55.13 17.59 3.83
N THR A 45 55.38 17.59 2.51
CA THR A 45 54.31 17.54 1.50
C THR A 45 53.52 16.23 1.60
N ALA A 46 54.18 15.07 1.63
CA ALA A 46 53.52 13.77 1.74
C ALA A 46 52.68 13.63 3.01
N GLN A 47 53.16 14.17 4.15
CA GLN A 47 52.36 14.24 5.38
C GLN A 47 51.12 15.11 5.20
N THR A 48 51.28 16.31 4.63
CA THR A 48 50.16 17.26 4.43
C THR A 48 49.10 16.67 3.52
N ASP A 49 49.49 16.15 2.36
CA ASP A 49 48.59 15.54 1.38
C ASP A 49 47.93 14.27 1.94
N GLY A 50 48.69 13.46 2.68
CA GLY A 50 48.19 12.26 3.33
C GLY A 50 47.12 12.55 4.39
N ILE A 51 47.35 13.55 5.25
CA ILE A 51 46.36 14.00 6.23
C ILE A 51 45.10 14.49 5.51
N ALA A 52 45.25 15.35 4.49
CA ALA A 52 44.11 15.85 3.73
C ALA A 52 43.30 14.72 3.06
N ALA A 53 43.98 13.73 2.49
CA ALA A 53 43.32 12.58 1.86
C ALA A 53 42.53 11.74 2.88
N ILE A 54 43.09 11.46 4.06
CA ILE A 54 42.40 10.74 5.14
C ILE A 54 41.19 11.55 5.64
N GLU A 55 41.34 12.87 5.79
CA GLU A 55 40.27 13.75 6.25
C GLU A 55 39.12 13.88 5.24
N ALA A 56 39.40 13.82 3.94
CA ALA A 56 38.40 13.90 2.89
C ALA A 56 37.46 12.68 2.83
N VAL A 57 37.83 11.54 3.40
CA VAL A 57 37.02 10.31 3.33
C VAL A 57 35.70 10.46 4.09
N THR A 58 34.57 10.21 3.46
CA THR A 58 33.24 10.22 4.09
C THR A 58 32.43 9.00 3.61
N PRO A 59 31.50 8.47 4.42
CA PRO A 59 30.60 7.43 3.93
C PRO A 59 29.62 7.98 2.90
N THR A 60 29.35 7.19 1.86
CA THR A 60 28.26 7.47 0.92
C THR A 60 26.98 6.92 1.52
N VAL A 61 26.08 7.79 1.98
CA VAL A 61 24.83 7.40 2.65
C VAL A 61 23.68 7.45 1.64
N ALA A 62 23.25 6.29 1.14
CA ALA A 62 22.25 6.21 0.08
C ALA A 62 21.23 5.08 0.29
N VAL A 63 21.60 3.98 0.94
CA VAL A 63 20.78 2.75 0.97
C VAL A 63 19.42 2.98 1.61
N LYS A 64 19.36 3.62 2.80
CA LYS A 64 18.08 3.92 3.47
C LYS A 64 17.22 4.90 2.67
N ALA A 65 17.84 5.92 2.07
CA ALA A 65 17.12 6.93 1.29
C ALA A 65 16.45 6.30 0.06
N ALA A 66 17.17 5.42 -0.64
CA ALA A 66 16.63 4.69 -1.79
C ALA A 66 15.46 3.78 -1.39
N ALA A 67 15.57 3.05 -0.28
CA ALA A 67 14.50 2.19 0.21
C ALA A 67 13.22 2.97 0.53
N LYS A 68 13.33 4.12 1.23
CA LYS A 68 12.19 4.98 1.54
C LYS A 68 11.53 5.56 0.28
N ALA A 69 12.33 5.89 -0.74
CA ALA A 69 11.80 6.39 -2.01
C ALA A 69 10.93 5.33 -2.71
N GLU A 70 11.33 4.05 -2.69
CA GLU A 70 10.51 2.98 -3.26
C GLU A 70 9.24 2.72 -2.45
N VAL A 71 9.30 2.77 -1.11
CA VAL A 71 8.11 2.71 -0.24
C VAL A 71 7.13 3.85 -0.57
N ALA A 72 7.62 5.08 -0.74
CA ALA A 72 6.79 6.23 -1.09
C ALA A 72 6.13 6.08 -2.47
N LYS A 73 6.88 5.59 -3.46
CA LYS A 73 6.37 5.28 -4.79
C LYS A 73 5.26 4.22 -4.74
N LYS A 74 5.48 3.12 -4.01
CA LYS A 74 4.49 2.05 -3.83
C LYS A 74 3.24 2.50 -3.09
N LEU A 75 3.40 3.37 -2.09
CA LEU A 75 2.26 4.02 -1.43
C LEU A 75 1.45 4.85 -2.43
N ALA A 76 2.09 5.68 -3.25
CA ALA A 76 1.40 6.51 -4.24
C ALA A 76 0.60 5.64 -5.25
N GLU A 77 1.22 4.60 -5.79
CA GLU A 77 0.56 3.61 -6.66
C GLU A 77 -0.67 3.00 -5.96
N LYS A 78 -0.53 2.63 -4.69
CA LYS A 78 -1.61 2.01 -3.91
C LYS A 78 -2.76 2.98 -3.64
N LEU A 79 -2.48 4.23 -3.28
CA LEU A 79 -3.50 5.25 -3.04
C LEU A 79 -4.35 5.51 -4.29
N THR A 80 -3.72 5.56 -5.47
CA THR A 80 -4.43 5.66 -6.75
C THR A 80 -5.31 4.44 -7.02
N ALA A 81 -4.81 3.23 -6.77
CA ALA A 81 -5.59 2.01 -6.94
C ALA A 81 -6.81 1.96 -6.00
N LEU A 82 -6.64 2.38 -4.74
CA LEU A 82 -7.71 2.43 -3.75
C LEU A 82 -8.82 3.42 -4.15
N GLU A 83 -8.46 4.58 -4.69
CA GLU A 83 -9.43 5.56 -5.22
C GLU A 83 -10.32 4.95 -6.32
N GLY A 84 -9.71 4.14 -7.19
CA GLY A 84 -10.40 3.46 -8.29
C GLY A 84 -11.25 2.24 -7.90
N THR A 85 -11.33 1.88 -6.60
CA THR A 85 -12.06 0.66 -6.19
C THR A 85 -13.56 0.79 -6.47
N PRO A 86 -14.16 -0.08 -7.31
CA PRO A 86 -15.59 -0.03 -7.60
C PRO A 86 -16.40 -0.52 -6.41
N ASN A 87 -17.64 -0.02 -6.29
CA ASN A 87 -18.62 -0.42 -5.26
C ASN A 87 -18.21 -0.18 -3.79
N ALA A 88 -17.03 0.39 -3.52
CA ALA A 88 -16.61 0.82 -2.19
C ALA A 88 -17.14 2.23 -1.88
N THR A 89 -17.59 2.46 -0.65
CA THR A 89 -17.99 3.80 -0.20
C THR A 89 -16.78 4.71 -0.01
N LYS A 90 -17.03 6.02 0.12
CA LYS A 90 -15.97 6.98 0.41
C LYS A 90 -15.27 6.65 1.73
N GLU A 91 -16.02 6.28 2.74
CA GLU A 91 -15.52 5.94 4.08
C GLU A 91 -14.64 4.69 4.03
N GLU A 92 -15.03 3.65 3.28
CA GLU A 92 -14.23 2.43 3.11
C GLU A 92 -12.92 2.71 2.36
N LYS A 93 -12.96 3.57 1.34
CA LYS A 93 -11.76 4.00 0.61
C LYS A 93 -10.82 4.81 1.50
N ASP A 94 -11.36 5.77 2.25
CA ASP A 94 -10.57 6.63 3.13
C ASP A 94 -9.92 5.81 4.27
N ALA A 95 -10.65 4.85 4.85
CA ALA A 95 -10.09 3.93 5.83
C ALA A 95 -8.94 3.08 5.25
N ALA A 96 -9.09 2.57 4.02
CA ALA A 96 -8.04 1.83 3.34
C ALA A 96 -6.83 2.72 3.03
N LYS A 97 -7.03 3.95 2.56
CA LYS A 97 -5.92 4.89 2.31
C LYS A 97 -5.15 5.19 3.59
N GLN A 98 -5.84 5.39 4.71
CA GLN A 98 -5.20 5.59 6.00
C GLN A 98 -4.38 4.36 6.41
N ALA A 99 -4.93 3.15 6.28
CA ALA A 99 -4.20 1.92 6.56
C ALA A 99 -2.93 1.76 5.70
N ALA A 100 -2.98 2.16 4.42
CA ALA A 100 -1.80 2.16 3.55
C ALA A 100 -0.73 3.17 4.00
N GLN A 101 -1.14 4.38 4.42
CA GLN A 101 -0.22 5.38 4.97
C GLN A 101 0.42 4.93 6.28
N ASP A 102 -0.35 4.27 7.15
CA ASP A 102 0.15 3.72 8.41
C ASP A 102 1.16 2.58 8.16
N ALA A 103 0.90 1.72 7.16
CA ALA A 103 1.84 0.68 6.74
C ALA A 103 3.15 1.28 6.21
N ALA A 104 3.09 2.31 5.38
CA ALA A 104 4.27 3.02 4.89
C ALA A 104 5.06 3.71 6.02
N THR A 105 4.37 4.26 7.01
CA THR A 105 5.00 4.87 8.19
C THR A 105 5.78 3.82 9.00
N LYS A 106 5.18 2.65 9.24
CA LYS A 106 5.86 1.52 9.91
C LYS A 106 7.06 1.01 9.12
N ALA A 107 6.93 0.91 7.79
CA ALA A 107 8.03 0.53 6.90
C ALA A 107 9.21 1.51 7.02
N ASN A 108 8.94 2.81 6.98
CA ASN A 108 9.97 3.85 7.13
C ASN A 108 10.66 3.79 8.49
N GLN A 109 9.92 3.54 9.57
CA GLN A 109 10.48 3.34 10.92
C GLN A 109 11.39 2.11 10.97
N ALA A 110 11.00 1.00 10.35
CA ALA A 110 11.83 -0.21 10.27
C ALA A 110 13.11 0.02 9.44
N ILE A 111 13.02 0.75 8.32
CA ILE A 111 14.18 1.16 7.53
C ILE A 111 15.13 2.04 8.35
N ASP A 112 14.59 2.97 9.13
CA ASP A 112 15.39 3.83 10.01
C ASP A 112 16.11 3.03 11.11
N ALA A 113 15.44 2.03 11.69
CA ALA A 113 16.00 1.17 12.72
C ALA A 113 17.03 0.17 12.19
N ALA A 114 16.96 -0.22 10.91
CA ALA A 114 17.88 -1.19 10.32
C ALA A 114 19.34 -0.71 10.37
N THR A 115 20.27 -1.62 10.72
CA THR A 115 21.69 -1.29 10.91
C THR A 115 22.56 -1.61 9.70
N ASP A 116 22.10 -2.50 8.82
CA ASP A 116 22.83 -3.01 7.67
C ASP A 116 21.94 -3.03 6.42
N ASN A 117 22.55 -3.28 5.26
CA ASN A 117 21.84 -3.33 3.98
C ASN A 117 20.75 -4.39 3.94
N ALA A 118 20.97 -5.55 4.57
CA ALA A 118 20.01 -6.65 4.58
C ALA A 118 18.74 -6.32 5.37
N GLY A 119 18.89 -5.68 6.54
CA GLY A 119 17.79 -5.17 7.34
C GLY A 119 16.99 -4.09 6.61
N VAL A 120 17.67 -3.19 5.89
CA VAL A 120 16.99 -2.18 5.06
C VAL A 120 16.17 -2.85 3.95
N ALA A 121 16.75 -3.82 3.23
CA ALA A 121 16.06 -4.54 2.17
C ALA A 121 14.85 -5.35 2.68
N THR A 122 14.98 -5.97 3.85
CA THR A 122 13.89 -6.70 4.51
C THR A 122 12.76 -5.75 4.89
N ALA A 123 13.07 -4.66 5.60
CA ALA A 123 12.09 -3.65 6.00
C ALA A 123 11.37 -3.01 4.80
N GLN A 124 12.09 -2.75 3.71
CA GLN A 124 11.50 -2.29 2.46
C GLN A 124 10.52 -3.31 1.88
N THR A 125 10.94 -4.57 1.76
CA THR A 125 10.14 -5.65 1.17
C THR A 125 8.86 -5.90 1.98
N ASP A 126 8.99 -6.04 3.29
CA ASP A 126 7.87 -6.26 4.19
C ASP A 126 6.91 -5.05 4.19
N GLY A 127 7.47 -3.84 4.16
CA GLY A 127 6.72 -2.60 4.08
C GLY A 127 5.88 -2.48 2.80
N ILE A 128 6.49 -2.79 1.65
CA ILE A 128 5.79 -2.82 0.36
C ILE A 128 4.69 -3.87 0.36
N ALA A 129 4.97 -5.09 0.84
CA ALA A 129 3.98 -6.15 0.93
C ALA A 129 2.78 -5.73 1.82
N ALA A 130 3.05 -5.08 2.95
CA ALA A 130 2.00 -4.57 3.84
C ALA A 130 1.13 -3.49 3.16
N ILE A 131 1.72 -2.57 2.41
CA ILE A 131 0.99 -1.56 1.63
C ILE A 131 0.13 -2.24 0.56
N GLU A 132 0.69 -3.20 -0.17
CA GLU A 132 0.00 -3.91 -1.26
C GLU A 132 -1.17 -4.75 -0.76
N ALA A 133 -1.08 -5.32 0.45
CA ALA A 133 -2.14 -6.11 1.07
C ALA A 133 -3.39 -5.30 1.48
N VAL A 134 -3.31 -3.96 1.55
CA VAL A 134 -4.44 -3.13 1.97
C VAL A 134 -5.57 -3.14 0.93
N THR A 135 -6.80 -3.44 1.35
CA THR A 135 -7.99 -3.37 0.49
C THR A 135 -9.14 -2.71 1.23
N PRO A 136 -10.07 -2.00 0.56
CA PRO A 136 -11.28 -1.53 1.20
C PRO A 136 -12.11 -2.71 1.72
N THR A 137 -12.52 -2.65 2.99
CA THR A 137 -13.45 -3.62 3.55
C THR A 137 -14.85 -3.26 3.07
N VAL A 138 -15.25 -3.82 1.92
CA VAL A 138 -16.60 -3.64 1.40
C VAL A 138 -17.58 -4.39 2.32
N ALA A 139 -18.28 -3.65 3.17
CA ALA A 139 -19.41 -4.22 3.88
C ALA A 139 -20.47 -4.50 2.81
N VAL A 140 -20.65 -5.77 2.45
CA VAL A 140 -21.62 -6.22 1.45
C VAL A 140 -22.94 -5.51 1.72
N LYS A 141 -23.27 -4.49 0.92
CA LYS A 141 -24.64 -4.03 0.75
C LYS A 141 -25.37 -5.14 -0.01
N ALA A 142 -25.69 -6.21 0.71
CA ALA A 142 -26.90 -6.97 0.48
C ALA A 142 -28.05 -6.01 0.82
N ASN A 143 -28.33 -5.07 -0.09
CA ASN A 143 -29.53 -4.26 -0.06
C ASN A 143 -29.94 -3.94 -1.50
N VAL A 144 -30.65 -4.93 -2.03
CA VAL A 144 -31.86 -4.80 -2.83
C VAL A 144 -31.70 -4.23 -4.24
N ARG A 145 -31.48 -5.15 -5.20
CA ARG A 145 -32.38 -5.18 -6.37
C ARG A 145 -33.80 -5.32 -5.83
N LYS A 146 -34.44 -4.21 -5.43
CA LYS A 146 -35.90 -4.24 -5.25
C LYS A 146 -36.44 -4.49 -6.63
N GLU A 147 -37.03 -5.66 -6.79
CA GLU A 147 -38.08 -5.97 -7.75
C GLU A 147 -38.65 -4.69 -8.39
N SER A 148 -38.20 -4.40 -9.60
CA SER A 148 -39.05 -3.71 -10.57
C SER A 148 -40.07 -4.74 -11.06
N LYS A 149 -40.95 -5.19 -10.15
CA LYS A 149 -42.18 -5.89 -10.53
C LYS A 149 -43.18 -4.79 -10.85
N GLU A 150 -43.03 -4.21 -12.04
CA GLU A 150 -44.04 -3.33 -12.59
C GLU A 150 -45.32 -4.12 -12.92
N LEU A 151 -46.45 -3.40 -12.86
CA LEU A 151 -47.86 -3.76 -13.06
C LEU A 151 -48.62 -4.04 -11.75
N PRO A 152 -49.74 -3.34 -11.47
CA PRO A 152 -50.80 -3.06 -12.44
C PRO A 152 -51.04 -1.58 -12.79
N ASN A 153 -51.27 -1.35 -14.08
CA ASN A 153 -51.98 -0.18 -14.60
C ASN A 153 -53.45 -0.24 -14.13
N THR A 154 -53.83 0.55 -13.13
CA THR A 154 -55.25 0.84 -12.86
C THR A 154 -55.55 2.26 -13.34
N GLY A 155 -55.72 2.36 -14.66
CA GLY A 155 -56.18 3.57 -15.31
C GLY A 155 -57.61 3.92 -14.89
N THR A 156 -57.71 5.09 -14.24
CA THR A 156 -58.78 6.09 -14.33
C THR A 156 -60.20 5.72 -13.91
N ALA A 157 -60.66 6.46 -12.88
CA ALA A 157 -62.06 6.71 -12.61
C ALA A 157 -62.80 7.19 -13.87
N ASP A 158 -63.94 6.55 -14.11
CA ASP A 158 -64.84 6.76 -15.23
C ASP A 158 -65.66 8.06 -15.05
N SER A 159 -65.64 8.92 -16.05
CA SER A 159 -66.70 9.86 -16.34
C SER A 159 -67.05 9.72 -17.83
N THR A 160 -68.33 9.46 -18.07
CA THR A 160 -69.10 9.63 -19.31
C THR A 160 -69.07 8.52 -20.39
N VAL A 161 -70.17 7.75 -20.38
CA VAL A 161 -71.00 7.34 -21.53
C VAL A 161 -70.32 6.63 -22.72
N ALA A 162 -70.55 5.32 -22.86
CA ALA A 162 -71.09 4.73 -24.10
C ALA A 162 -71.52 3.27 -23.88
N MET A 163 -72.81 3.00 -24.13
CA MET A 163 -73.37 1.67 -24.33
C MET A 163 -72.74 0.97 -25.54
N VAL A 164 -72.35 -0.30 -25.42
CA VAL A 164 -72.60 -1.32 -26.46
C VAL A 164 -72.86 -2.67 -25.79
N ALA A 165 -74.08 -3.16 -25.95
CA ALA A 165 -74.47 -4.53 -25.70
C ALA A 165 -74.10 -5.42 -26.89
N ALA A 166 -73.57 -6.61 -26.65
CA ALA A 166 -73.74 -7.76 -27.53
C ALA A 166 -73.56 -9.06 -26.73
N ALA A 167 -74.66 -9.79 -26.59
CA ALA A 167 -74.73 -11.12 -26.03
C ALA A 167 -74.15 -12.17 -26.99
N ALA A 168 -73.46 -13.17 -26.45
CA ALA A 168 -73.45 -14.52 -27.02
C ALA A 168 -73.18 -15.53 -25.90
N SER A 169 -74.24 -16.26 -25.55
CA SER A 169 -74.25 -17.38 -24.62
C SER A 169 -73.53 -18.58 -25.23
N ALA A 170 -72.69 -19.26 -24.45
CA ALA A 170 -72.39 -20.67 -24.65
C ALA A 170 -72.27 -21.35 -23.28
N VAL A 171 -73.38 -21.98 -22.92
CA VAL A 171 -73.56 -22.99 -21.88
C VAL A 171 -72.68 -24.21 -22.22
N LEU A 172 -72.06 -24.84 -21.21
CA LEU A 172 -71.95 -26.30 -20.98
C LEU A 172 -70.64 -26.64 -20.25
N GLY A 173 -70.76 -27.08 -19.00
CA GLY A 173 -69.64 -27.58 -18.22
C GLY A 173 -70.02 -27.97 -16.79
N LEU A 174 -71.11 -28.70 -16.63
CA LEU A 174 -71.54 -29.35 -15.39
C LEU A 174 -70.47 -30.40 -14.98
N GLY A 175 -69.96 -30.32 -13.75
CA GLY A 175 -69.04 -31.32 -13.17
C GLY A 175 -68.88 -31.09 -11.67
N LEU A 176 -69.89 -31.38 -10.85
CA LEU A 176 -70.12 -32.65 -10.13
C LEU A 176 -69.34 -32.78 -8.80
N VAL A 177 -70.00 -32.30 -7.73
CA VAL A 177 -70.24 -32.92 -6.41
C VAL A 177 -69.17 -33.81 -5.74
N GLY A 178 -68.83 -33.43 -4.49
CA GLY A 178 -68.42 -34.31 -3.37
C GLY A 178 -67.82 -33.49 -2.20
N ARG A 179 -68.62 -32.82 -1.34
CA ARG A 179 -69.25 -33.23 -0.06
C ARG A 179 -68.30 -33.64 1.12
N ARG A 180 -68.24 -32.76 2.14
CA ARG A 180 -68.08 -32.88 3.63
C ARG A 180 -67.04 -33.88 4.20
N ARG A 181 -66.25 -33.61 5.25
CA ARG A 181 -66.49 -33.13 6.65
C ARG A 181 -65.13 -32.60 7.19
N LYS A 182 -65.00 -31.46 7.89
CA LYS A 182 -65.18 -31.17 9.34
C LYS A 182 -64.36 -32.03 10.33
N GLU A 183 -63.49 -31.31 11.07
CA GLU A 183 -63.01 -31.48 12.47
C GLU A 183 -62.03 -32.66 12.70
N ASP A 184 -60.93 -32.59 13.46
CA ASP A 184 -60.55 -31.98 14.76
C ASP A 184 -59.04 -31.56 14.71
N GLU A 185 -58.43 -30.57 15.37
CA GLU A 185 -58.34 -30.14 16.79
C GLU A 185 -57.70 -31.15 17.77
N GLU A 186 -56.39 -30.99 18.05
CA GLU A 186 -55.73 -30.95 19.40
C GLU A 186 -54.19 -30.96 19.20
N VAL A 187 -53.48 -29.91 19.66
CA VAL A 187 -52.65 -29.79 20.89
C VAL A 187 -51.42 -30.72 20.92
#